data_AF-A0A7C6QCE7-F1
#
_entry.id   AF-A0A7C6QCE7-F1
#
_cell.length_a   1.000
_cell.length_b   1.000
_cell.length_c   1.000
_cell.angle_alpha   90.00
_cell.angle_beta   90.00
_cell.angle_gamma   90.00
#
_symmetry.space_group_name_H-M   'P 1'
#
loop_
_entity.id
_entity.type
_entity.pdbx_description
1 polymer ?
#
loop_
_entity_poly.entity_id
_entity_poly.type
_entity_poly.pdbx_seq_one_letter_code
_entity_poly.pdbx_strand_id
1 'polypeptide(L)'
;MNKLKQLLFLSALILLVSCTKKIENPHWIINEVMVDNQTGFMDNFGQRNGWIEIFNNTYKTQDLGGRYLTDDPNNPKKYPIPRGDVLTKIPPRQHALFWADNEPFNGTFHLNFKLDPNKENYIALYEIDGKTLLDEI
;
A
#
# COMPACT_ATOMS: atom_id res chain seq x y z
N MET A 1 16.36 -21.47 52.02
CA MET A 1 15.60 -22.03 50.88
C MET A 1 14.91 -20.98 49.99
N ASN A 2 15.15 -19.66 50.15
CA ASN A 2 14.18 -18.68 49.63
C ASN A 2 14.67 -17.80 48.47
N LYS A 3 15.93 -17.31 48.45
CA LYS A 3 16.39 -16.36 47.41
C LYS A 3 16.83 -17.03 46.09
N LEU A 4 17.50 -18.18 46.15
CA LEU A 4 17.99 -18.89 44.96
C LEU A 4 16.84 -19.53 44.16
N LYS A 5 15.82 -20.07 44.86
CA LYS A 5 14.59 -20.58 44.23
C LYS A 5 13.76 -19.45 43.64
N GLN A 6 13.69 -18.28 44.29
CA GLN A 6 13.03 -17.07 43.75
C GLN A 6 13.75 -16.52 42.52
N LEU A 7 15.09 -16.48 42.49
CA LEU A 7 15.84 -16.06 41.29
C LEU A 7 15.66 -17.03 40.12
N LEU A 8 15.69 -18.35 40.38
CA LEU A 8 15.43 -19.37 39.36
C LEU A 8 13.99 -19.32 38.83
N PHE A 9 13.02 -18.96 39.67
CA PHE A 9 11.63 -18.71 39.25
C PHE A 9 11.49 -17.43 38.41
N LEU A 10 12.20 -16.35 38.77
CA LEU A 10 12.19 -15.09 38.02
C LEU A 10 12.84 -15.25 36.64
N SER A 11 13.94 -16.00 36.54
CA SER A 11 14.59 -16.30 35.25
C SER A 11 13.76 -17.22 34.36
N ALA A 12 13.02 -18.17 34.95
CA ALA A 12 12.11 -19.05 34.21
C ALA A 12 10.88 -18.29 33.67
N LEU A 13 10.43 -17.24 34.36
CA LEU A 13 9.31 -16.40 33.90
C LEU A 13 9.71 -15.49 32.72
N ILE A 14 10.96 -15.05 32.66
CA ILE A 14 11.51 -14.22 31.58
C ILE A 14 11.72 -15.04 30.29
N LEU A 15 11.99 -16.34 30.40
CA LEU A 15 12.17 -17.26 29.26
C LEU A 15 10.86 -17.65 28.55
N LEU A 16 9.69 -17.36 29.13
CA LEU A 16 8.38 -17.68 28.55
C LEU A 16 7.80 -16.55 27.68
N VAL A 17 8.42 -15.37 27.67
CA VAL A 17 8.01 -14.24 26.82
C VAL A 17 8.80 -14.28 25.51
N SER A 18 8.73 -15.40 24.80
CA SER A 18 9.15 -15.41 23.40
C SER A 18 8.09 -14.66 22.61
N CYS A 19 8.40 -13.44 22.20
CA CYS A 19 7.51 -12.61 21.40
C CYS A 19 7.32 -13.27 20.04
N THR A 20 6.22 -13.99 19.86
CA THR A 20 5.83 -14.53 18.57
C THR A 20 5.37 -13.35 17.70
N LYS A 21 6.26 -12.89 16.81
CA LYS A 21 5.89 -11.95 15.77
C LYS A 21 4.86 -12.65 14.88
N LYS A 22 3.58 -12.36 15.07
CA LYS A 22 2.52 -12.84 14.20
C LYS A 22 2.77 -12.26 12.81
N ILE A 23 3.02 -13.14 11.84
CA ILE A 23 3.07 -12.73 10.44
C ILE A 23 1.62 -12.44 10.06
N GLU A 24 1.28 -11.16 9.98
CA GLU A 24 0.00 -10.72 9.44
C GLU A 24 0.15 -10.53 7.94
N ASN A 25 -0.85 -10.96 7.17
CA ASN A 25 -0.88 -10.69 5.75
C ASN A 25 -0.88 -9.17 5.53
N PRO A 26 -0.16 -8.64 4.52
CA PRO A 26 -0.19 -7.22 4.22
C PRO A 26 -1.63 -6.81 3.95
N HIS A 27 -2.04 -5.66 4.48
CA HIS A 27 -3.40 -5.15 4.32
C HIS A 27 -3.66 -4.63 2.91
N TRP A 28 -2.63 -4.04 2.31
CA TRP A 28 -2.65 -3.45 0.98
C TRP A 28 -1.58 -4.10 0.14
N ILE A 29 -1.91 -4.42 -1.11
CA ILE A 29 -1.02 -5.08 -2.06
C ILE A 29 -1.15 -4.36 -3.40
N ILE A 30 -0.04 -4.14 -4.09
CA ILE A 30 -0.03 -3.80 -5.52
C ILE A 30 -0.32 -5.10 -6.27
N ASN A 31 -1.56 -5.25 -6.75
CA ASN A 31 -2.02 -6.51 -7.32
C ASN A 31 -1.66 -6.64 -8.80
N GLU A 32 -1.85 -5.56 -9.57
CA GLU A 32 -1.57 -5.52 -11.01
C GLU A 32 -1.04 -4.15 -11.41
N VAL A 33 -0.18 -4.13 -12.44
CA VAL A 33 0.31 -2.91 -13.07
C VAL A 33 0.23 -3.06 -14.57
N MET A 34 -0.46 -2.12 -15.21
CA MET A 34 -0.58 -2.01 -16.66
C MET A 34 0.18 -0.78 -17.13
N VAL A 35 1.32 -1.00 -17.78
CA VAL A 35 2.16 0.10 -18.28
C VAL A 35 1.63 0.64 -19.61
N ASP A 36 1.30 -0.25 -20.56
CA ASP A 36 0.81 0.12 -21.90
C ASP A 36 -0.61 -0.40 -22.14
N ASN A 37 -1.60 0.46 -21.88
CA ASN A 37 -3.00 0.13 -21.96
C ASN A 37 -3.58 0.42 -23.36
N GLN A 38 -3.41 -0.49 -24.31
CA GLN A 38 -3.92 -0.29 -25.68
C GLN A 38 -5.41 -0.66 -25.83
N THR A 39 -5.87 -1.67 -25.09
CA THR A 39 -7.20 -2.28 -25.28
C THR A 39 -8.00 -2.48 -23.99
N GLY A 40 -7.41 -2.19 -22.82
CA GLY A 40 -7.97 -2.52 -21.50
C GLY A 40 -9.07 -1.58 -21.02
N PHE A 41 -8.97 -1.07 -19.80
CA PHE A 41 -9.94 -0.12 -19.25
C PHE A 41 -9.74 1.29 -19.78
N MET A 42 -10.80 2.10 -19.75
CA MET A 42 -10.75 3.55 -19.98
C MET A 42 -11.10 4.25 -18.68
N ASP A 43 -10.53 5.44 -18.47
CA ASP A 43 -10.96 6.31 -17.39
C ASP A 43 -12.30 7.00 -17.71
N ASN A 44 -12.81 7.78 -16.76
CA ASN A 44 -14.07 8.51 -16.90
C ASN A 44 -14.01 9.66 -17.94
N PHE A 45 -12.82 9.95 -18.48
CA PHE A 45 -12.58 10.94 -19.54
C PHE A 45 -12.42 10.28 -20.91
N GLY A 46 -12.60 8.95 -21.00
CA GLY A 46 -12.48 8.19 -22.24
C GLY A 46 -11.03 7.97 -22.67
N GLN A 47 -10.05 8.17 -21.78
CA GLN A 47 -8.65 7.98 -22.07
C GLN A 47 -8.17 6.61 -21.63
N ARG A 48 -7.19 6.07 -22.37
CA ARG A 48 -6.47 4.85 -22.00
C ARG A 48 -5.10 5.25 -21.49
N ASN A 49 -4.96 5.26 -20.19
CA ASN A 49 -3.69 5.47 -19.51
C ASN A 49 -3.22 4.16 -18.86
N GLY A 50 -1.93 4.07 -18.58
CA GLY A 50 -1.41 3.03 -17.69
C GLY A 50 -2.07 3.14 -16.32
N TRP A 51 -2.11 2.05 -15.57
CA TRP A 51 -2.78 2.02 -14.28
C TRP A 51 -2.14 1.04 -13.30
N ILE A 52 -2.39 1.29 -12.02
CA ILE A 52 -1.91 0.50 -10.89
C ILE A 52 -3.12 0.06 -10.07
N GLU A 53 -3.29 -1.23 -9.87
CA GLU A 53 -4.34 -1.79 -9.02
C GLU A 53 -3.83 -2.02 -7.60
N ILE A 54 -4.49 -1.40 -6.62
CA ILE A 54 -4.22 -1.61 -5.19
C ILE A 54 -5.35 -2.42 -4.57
N PHE A 55 -5.01 -3.57 -4.01
CA PHE A 55 -5.96 -4.53 -3.44
C PHE A 55 -6.03 -4.45 -1.91
N ASN A 56 -7.24 -4.39 -1.37
CA ASN A 56 -7.51 -4.62 0.05
C ASN A 56 -7.50 -6.13 0.33
N ASN A 57 -6.39 -6.63 0.84
CA ASN A 57 -6.22 -8.06 1.14
C ASN A 57 -6.91 -8.50 2.44
N THR A 58 -7.59 -7.58 3.14
CA THR A 58 -8.26 -7.88 4.41
C THR A 58 -9.73 -8.24 4.23
N TYR A 59 -10.34 -8.78 5.29
CA TYR A 59 -11.77 -9.12 5.35
C TYR A 59 -12.66 -8.00 5.91
N LYS A 60 -12.12 -6.78 6.02
CA LYS A 60 -12.86 -5.59 6.45
C LYS A 60 -12.65 -4.45 5.45
N THR A 61 -13.58 -3.50 5.40
CA THR A 61 -13.34 -2.26 4.67
C THR A 61 -12.15 -1.53 5.27
N GLN A 62 -11.22 -1.10 4.43
CA GLN A 62 -10.03 -0.35 4.82
C GLN A 62 -10.03 0.99 4.08
N ASP A 63 -9.58 2.04 4.76
CA ASP A 63 -9.40 3.35 4.13
C ASP A 63 -7.97 3.45 3.62
N LEU A 64 -7.81 3.57 2.30
CA LEU A 64 -6.53 3.73 1.61
C LEU A 64 -6.01 5.17 1.70
N GLY A 65 -6.88 6.13 2.01
CA GLY A 65 -6.58 7.56 2.02
C GLY A 65 -5.44 7.94 2.96
N GLY A 66 -4.66 8.94 2.55
CA GLY A 66 -3.53 9.47 3.31
C GLY A 66 -2.21 8.71 3.17
N ARG A 67 -2.21 7.58 2.45
CA ARG A 67 -1.00 6.86 2.03
C ARG A 67 -0.36 7.51 0.82
N TYR A 68 0.79 6.98 0.41
CA TYR A 68 1.54 7.52 -0.72
C TYR A 68 1.84 6.45 -1.75
N LEU A 69 1.64 6.79 -3.02
CA LEU A 69 2.09 6.00 -4.17
C LEU A 69 3.27 6.72 -4.83
N THR A 70 4.25 5.97 -5.30
CA THR A 70 5.41 6.54 -6.00
C THR A 70 5.95 5.60 -7.05
N ASP A 71 6.52 6.17 -8.10
CA ASP A 71 7.37 5.55 -9.12
C ASP A 71 8.86 5.96 -8.98
N ASP A 72 9.21 6.65 -7.89
CA ASP A 72 10.55 7.13 -7.61
C ASP A 72 11.00 6.68 -6.21
N PRO A 73 12.02 5.80 -6.09
CA PRO A 73 12.51 5.32 -4.80
C PRO A 73 13.14 6.43 -3.94
N ASN A 74 13.52 7.55 -4.54
CA ASN A 74 14.06 8.70 -3.82
C ASN A 74 12.96 9.67 -3.34
N ASN A 75 11.71 9.46 -3.75
CA ASN A 75 10.58 10.26 -3.34
C ASN A 75 9.39 9.40 -2.86
N PRO A 76 9.46 8.80 -1.66
CA PRO A 76 8.38 7.97 -1.10
C PRO A 76 7.01 8.67 -0.97
N LYS A 77 6.98 10.00 -1.03
CA LYS A 77 5.76 10.82 -0.83
C LYS A 77 5.25 11.48 -2.12
N LYS A 78 5.66 10.95 -3.29
CA LYS A 78 5.39 11.59 -4.59
C LYS A 78 3.91 11.85 -4.85
N TYR A 79 3.04 10.85 -4.73
CA TYR A 79 1.60 11.01 -4.84
C TYR A 79 0.91 10.78 -3.49
N PRO A 80 0.36 11.83 -2.83
CA PRO A 80 -0.47 11.66 -1.65
C PRO A 80 -1.90 11.26 -2.04
N ILE A 81 -2.34 10.08 -1.62
CA ILE A 81 -3.74 9.65 -1.80
C ILE A 81 -4.64 10.56 -0.93
N PRO A 82 -5.66 11.23 -1.48
CA PRO A 82 -6.53 12.12 -0.73
C PRO A 82 -7.13 11.47 0.53
N ARG A 83 -7.26 12.25 1.61
CA ARG A 83 -7.90 11.81 2.86
C ARG A 83 -9.36 12.20 2.89
N GLY A 84 -10.18 11.35 3.49
CA GLY A 84 -11.59 11.67 3.76
C GLY A 84 -12.53 11.54 2.56
N ASP A 85 -12.03 11.08 1.42
CA ASP A 85 -12.89 10.69 0.31
C ASP A 85 -13.59 9.36 0.64
N VAL A 86 -14.87 9.25 0.31
CA VAL A 86 -15.60 7.98 0.43
C VAL A 86 -15.04 6.92 -0.52
N LEU A 87 -14.48 7.32 -1.66
CA LEU A 87 -13.94 6.41 -2.66
C LEU A 87 -12.71 5.64 -2.15
N THR A 88 -11.94 6.21 -1.21
CA THR A 88 -10.76 5.52 -0.65
C THR A 88 -11.10 4.42 0.35
N LYS A 89 -12.38 4.25 0.70
CA LYS A 89 -12.86 3.17 1.57
C LYS A 89 -13.10 1.90 0.76
N ILE A 90 -12.05 1.10 0.59
CA ILE A 90 -12.08 -0.09 -0.24
C ILE A 90 -12.72 -1.25 0.54
N PRO A 91 -13.82 -1.85 0.05
CA PRO A 91 -14.48 -2.95 0.74
C PRO A 91 -13.57 -4.20 0.89
N PRO A 92 -13.98 -5.19 1.71
CA PRO A 92 -13.24 -6.42 1.88
C PRO A 92 -12.94 -7.10 0.54
N ARG A 93 -11.69 -7.50 0.30
CA ARG A 93 -11.30 -8.25 -0.91
C ARG A 93 -11.68 -7.54 -2.21
N GLN A 94 -11.63 -6.21 -2.23
CA GLN A 94 -11.82 -5.37 -3.42
C GLN A 94 -10.56 -4.55 -3.70
N HIS A 95 -10.52 -3.88 -4.86
CA HIS A 95 -9.39 -3.06 -5.28
C HIS A 95 -9.81 -1.63 -5.64
N ALA A 96 -8.81 -0.76 -5.76
CA ALA A 96 -8.89 0.53 -6.41
C ALA A 96 -7.91 0.57 -7.58
N LEU A 97 -8.31 1.19 -8.68
CA LEU A 97 -7.48 1.38 -9.85
C LEU A 97 -7.05 2.84 -9.93
N PHE A 98 -5.73 3.07 -9.91
CA PHE A 98 -5.11 4.37 -10.03
C PHE A 98 -4.59 4.59 -11.45
N TRP A 99 -5.03 5.66 -12.11
CA TRP A 99 -4.60 6.04 -13.45
C TRP A 99 -3.27 6.77 -13.39
N ALA A 100 -2.24 6.21 -14.01
CA ALA A 100 -0.91 6.82 -14.13
C ALA A 100 -0.87 7.76 -15.33
N ASP A 101 -1.57 8.89 -15.23
CA ASP A 101 -1.82 9.81 -16.33
C ASP A 101 -1.24 11.22 -16.13
N ASN A 102 -0.65 11.51 -14.97
CA ASN A 102 -0.16 12.84 -14.61
C ASN A 102 -1.25 13.93 -14.65
N GLU A 103 -2.51 13.57 -14.40
CA GLU A 103 -3.65 14.50 -14.32
C GLU A 103 -4.31 14.45 -12.94
N PRO A 104 -3.60 14.81 -11.84
CA PRO A 104 -4.08 14.61 -10.48
C PRO A 104 -5.34 15.42 -10.09
N PHE A 105 -5.74 16.36 -10.95
CA PHE A 105 -6.96 17.15 -10.77
C PHE A 105 -8.22 16.49 -11.35
N ASN A 106 -8.07 15.37 -12.07
CA ASN A 106 -9.18 14.60 -12.64
C ASN A 106 -9.92 13.75 -11.59
N GLY A 107 -9.37 13.61 -10.39
CA GLY A 107 -10.03 12.96 -9.26
C GLY A 107 -9.08 12.15 -8.40
N THR A 108 -9.63 11.53 -7.35
CA THR A 108 -8.89 10.86 -6.27
C THR A 108 -7.93 9.76 -6.72
N PHE A 109 -8.22 9.11 -7.84
CA PHE A 109 -7.42 8.00 -8.38
C PHE A 109 -6.58 8.38 -9.60
N HIS A 110 -6.43 9.66 -9.93
CA HIS A 110 -5.54 10.12 -10.99
C HIS A 110 -4.19 10.54 -10.40
N LEU A 111 -3.10 9.92 -10.86
CA LEU A 111 -1.77 10.11 -10.29
C LEU A 111 -1.08 11.35 -10.85
N ASN A 112 -0.05 11.82 -10.16
CA ASN A 112 0.80 12.93 -10.62
C ASN A 112 2.08 12.45 -11.34
N PHE A 113 2.01 11.26 -11.94
CA PHE A 113 3.07 10.67 -12.75
C PHE A 113 2.48 9.70 -13.78
N LYS A 114 3.31 9.33 -14.77
CA LYS A 114 3.00 8.34 -15.80
C LYS A 114 3.96 7.16 -15.72
N LEU A 115 3.49 5.99 -16.10
CA LEU A 115 4.35 4.84 -16.38
C LEU A 115 4.93 4.96 -17.79
N ASP A 116 6.15 4.48 -17.98
CA ASP A 116 6.86 4.57 -19.26
C ASP A 116 7.05 3.17 -19.86
N PRO A 117 6.47 2.87 -21.03
CA PRO A 117 6.58 1.55 -21.66
C PRO A 117 7.98 1.23 -22.18
N ASN A 118 8.90 2.19 -22.19
CA ASN A 118 10.25 2.02 -22.74
C ASN A 118 11.31 1.75 -21.66
N LYS A 119 10.93 1.66 -20.38
CA LYS A 119 11.84 1.37 -19.26
C LYS A 119 11.18 0.54 -18.18
N GLU A 120 12.00 0.05 -17.26
CA GLU A 120 11.51 -0.51 -16.00
C GLU A 120 10.87 0.60 -15.17
N ASN A 121 9.71 0.29 -14.60
CA ASN A 121 8.98 1.18 -13.71
C ASN A 121 9.03 0.56 -12.32
N TYR A 122 9.62 1.28 -11.38
CA TYR A 122 9.47 0.99 -9.95
C TYR A 122 8.10 1.49 -9.51
N ILE A 123 7.40 0.76 -8.65
CA ILE A 123 6.18 1.27 -8.01
C ILE A 123 6.21 0.87 -6.53
N ALA A 124 5.93 1.81 -5.64
CA ALA A 124 5.80 1.52 -4.21
C ALA A 124 4.62 2.21 -3.56
N LEU A 125 4.03 1.52 -2.58
CA LEU A 125 2.99 2.01 -1.69
C LEU A 125 3.57 2.17 -0.28
N TYR A 126 3.47 3.37 0.27
CA TYR A 126 3.90 3.70 1.63
C TYR A 126 2.72 4.01 2.54
N GLU A 127 2.86 3.67 3.82
CA GLU A 127 1.89 3.97 4.87
C GLU A 127 1.78 5.49 5.12
N ILE A 128 0.82 5.91 5.94
CA ILE A 128 0.49 7.32 6.23
C ILE A 128 1.65 8.14 6.83
N ASP A 129 2.68 7.51 7.37
CA ASP A 129 3.91 8.17 7.81
C ASP A 129 4.84 8.57 6.62
N GLY A 130 4.57 7.97 5.46
CA GLY A 130 5.36 7.99 4.22
C GLY A 130 6.81 7.57 4.42
N LYS A 131 7.02 6.57 5.29
CA LYS A 131 8.31 5.94 5.58
C LYS A 131 8.18 4.42 5.61
N THR A 132 7.10 3.91 6.19
CA THR A 132 6.85 2.47 6.28
C THR A 132 6.39 1.99 4.91
N LEU A 133 7.23 1.17 4.26
CA LEU A 133 6.90 0.51 3.01
C LEU A 133 5.82 -0.55 3.27
N LEU A 134 4.74 -0.51 2.49
CA LEU A 134 3.67 -1.51 2.54
C LEU A 134 3.86 -2.57 1.46
N ASP A 135 4.18 -2.14 0.23
CA ASP A 135 4.43 -3.03 -0.90
C ASP A 135 5.22 -2.30 -2.00
N GLU A 136 5.94 -3.05 -2.83
CA GLU A 136 6.66 -2.53 -4.00
C GLU A 136 6.81 -3.58 -5.12
N ILE A 137 6.91 -3.12 -6.37
CA ILE A 137 7.23 -3.94 -7.55
C ILE A 137 8.30 -3.28 -8.43
#